data_AF-A0A967ANE6-F1
#
_entry.id   AF-A0A967ANE6-F1
#
_cell.length_a   1.000
_cell.length_b   1.000
_cell.length_c   1.000
_cell.angle_alpha   90.00
_cell.angle_beta   90.00
_cell.angle_gamma   90.00
#
_symmetry.space_group_name_H-M   'P 1'
#
loop_
_entity.id
_entity.type
_entity.pdbx_description
1 polymer ?
#
loop_
_entity_poly.entity_id
_entity_poly.type
_entity_poly.pdbx_seq_one_letter_code
_entity_poly.pdbx_strand_id
1 'polypeptide(L)'
;MAGIKRALISVSDKIGVVELAKGLEALGAEILSTGGTAKALRDAGVQVTDVAAYTGSPEILDGRVKTLHPKIHGGLLGRRSLSAHVEQMNQHGIGPIDVVVVNLYPFEATIAKPDCRFEDAIENIDIGGPSMLRSAAKNHEDVLVLVDPADYARVLDAVKGNTTTAALRRELAMKVFQHTARYDGLIAAYLEKQARGGEVKFPTVLSLQFELAETLRYGENPHQQGAFYRERHSNEPSVSGGKILHGKAMSYNNFLDANSALELVKEYDETAVAIIKHNNPCGVALGATPVESYVKARETDPVSAFGGVIAFNRIVDMAAAKEITSTFVEVVIAPGFAEDALAELKRKKDLRLLEVGPLTKGKQDGFDLKKLVGGLIVQDRDLGVLADLRALTVPTVRKPTDDEYAACSFAWKVCKHVKSNAIIYAKPGQTVGIGAGQMSRVDSVKLAAMKAQMPVKGCVMASDAFFPFRDGLDAAAEAGITAVIQPGGSIRDAEVVKAADEHGMAMILTGMRHFRH
;
A
#
# COMPACT_ATOMS: atom_id res chain seq x y z
N MET A 1 7.63 -37.72 -11.50
CA MET A 1 6.67 -38.47 -10.65
C MET A 1 6.16 -39.60 -11.53
N ALA A 2 6.21 -40.87 -11.11
CA ALA A 2 5.53 -41.92 -11.89
C ALA A 2 4.03 -41.59 -11.91
N GLY A 3 3.35 -41.82 -13.05
CA GLY A 3 2.09 -41.18 -13.45
C GLY A 3 1.07 -40.93 -12.33
N ILE A 4 0.37 -39.80 -12.45
CA ILE A 4 -0.65 -39.34 -11.50
C ILE A 4 -1.79 -40.35 -11.46
N LYS A 5 -2.00 -40.99 -10.31
CA LYS A 5 -3.05 -41.98 -10.08
C LYS A 5 -4.29 -41.37 -9.46
N ARG A 6 -4.13 -40.34 -8.62
CA ARG A 6 -5.25 -39.77 -7.86
C ARG A 6 -5.09 -38.28 -7.57
N ALA A 7 -6.16 -37.52 -7.79
CA ALA A 7 -6.26 -36.12 -7.44
C ALA A 7 -7.42 -35.90 -6.46
N LEU A 8 -7.20 -35.12 -5.40
CA LEU A 8 -8.23 -34.68 -4.46
C LEU A 8 -8.53 -33.21 -4.68
N ILE A 9 -9.76 -32.89 -5.10
CA ILE A 9 -10.18 -31.54 -5.47
C ILE A 9 -11.31 -31.09 -4.55
N SER A 10 -11.11 -30.01 -3.80
CA SER A 10 -12.10 -29.42 -2.90
C SER A 10 -11.92 -27.91 -2.86
N VAL A 11 -12.67 -27.18 -3.68
CA VAL A 11 -12.49 -25.73 -3.88
C VAL A 11 -13.76 -24.94 -3.59
N SER A 12 -13.57 -23.76 -3.00
CA SER A 12 -14.60 -22.74 -2.84
C SER A 12 -14.78 -21.96 -4.14
N ASP A 13 -13.69 -21.38 -4.64
CA ASP A 13 -13.60 -20.73 -5.94
C ASP A 13 -13.41 -21.79 -7.04
N LYS A 14 -14.31 -21.79 -8.01
CA LYS A 14 -14.40 -22.81 -9.07
C LYS A 14 -13.77 -22.35 -10.39
N ILE A 15 -13.12 -21.18 -10.43
CA ILE A 15 -12.43 -20.70 -11.63
C ILE A 15 -11.40 -21.74 -12.10
N GLY A 16 -11.53 -22.19 -13.36
CA GLY A 16 -10.60 -23.11 -14.02
C GLY A 16 -10.54 -24.55 -13.50
N VAL A 17 -11.37 -24.91 -12.50
CA VAL A 17 -11.27 -26.23 -11.84
C VAL A 17 -11.72 -27.37 -12.75
N VAL A 18 -12.68 -27.11 -13.64
CA VAL A 18 -13.22 -28.11 -14.57
C VAL A 18 -12.16 -28.51 -15.59
N GLU A 19 -11.46 -27.53 -16.18
CA GLU A 19 -10.39 -27.73 -17.15
C GLU A 19 -9.23 -28.51 -16.53
N LEU A 20 -8.86 -28.17 -15.29
CA LEU A 20 -7.86 -28.89 -14.53
C LEU A 20 -8.27 -30.35 -14.30
N ALA A 21 -9.48 -30.59 -13.80
CA ALA A 21 -9.97 -31.92 -13.49
C ALA A 21 -10.05 -32.82 -14.74
N LYS A 22 -10.59 -32.31 -15.86
CA LYS A 22 -10.59 -33.02 -17.16
C LYS A 22 -9.19 -33.34 -17.64
N GLY A 23 -8.26 -32.41 -17.46
CA GLY A 23 -6.85 -32.63 -17.82
C GLY A 23 -6.20 -33.75 -17.01
N LEU A 24 -6.49 -33.84 -15.71
CA LEU A 24 -5.99 -34.89 -14.83
C LEU A 24 -6.67 -36.25 -15.11
N GLU A 25 -7.98 -36.26 -15.36
CA GLU A 25 -8.74 -37.46 -15.75
C GLU A 25 -8.22 -38.04 -17.08
N ALA A 26 -7.93 -37.19 -18.06
CA ALA A 26 -7.34 -37.60 -19.34
C ALA A 26 -5.94 -38.24 -19.20
N LEU A 27 -5.25 -37.99 -18.08
CA LEU A 27 -3.98 -38.63 -17.72
C LEU A 27 -4.17 -39.92 -16.91
N GLY A 28 -5.41 -40.34 -16.68
CA GLY A 28 -5.76 -41.54 -15.92
C GLY A 28 -5.88 -41.35 -14.41
N ALA A 29 -5.93 -40.09 -13.93
CA ALA A 29 -6.09 -39.83 -12.50
C ALA A 29 -7.54 -40.06 -12.05
N GLU A 30 -7.72 -40.82 -10.96
CA GLU A 30 -8.99 -40.87 -10.22
C GLU A 30 -9.23 -39.53 -9.53
N ILE A 31 -10.39 -38.92 -9.77
CA ILE A 31 -10.77 -37.65 -9.13
C ILE A 31 -11.59 -37.93 -7.86
N LEU A 32 -11.02 -37.60 -6.71
CA LEU A 32 -11.73 -37.52 -5.44
C LEU A 32 -12.26 -36.10 -5.23
N SER A 33 -13.53 -35.96 -4.84
CA SER A 33 -14.10 -34.66 -4.47
C SER A 33 -15.24 -34.77 -3.45
N THR A 34 -15.76 -33.63 -3.01
CA THR A 34 -16.87 -33.55 -2.06
C THR A 34 -17.74 -32.30 -2.30
N GLY A 35 -19.00 -32.36 -1.85
CA GLY A 35 -19.90 -31.22 -1.79
C GLY A 35 -20.11 -30.52 -3.13
N GLY A 36 -20.15 -29.18 -3.10
CA GLY A 36 -20.38 -28.37 -4.29
C GLY A 36 -19.28 -28.48 -5.37
N THR A 37 -18.07 -28.91 -5.01
CA THR A 37 -17.01 -29.18 -6.01
C THR A 37 -17.33 -30.44 -6.78
N ALA A 38 -17.67 -31.54 -6.09
CA ALA A 38 -18.04 -32.80 -6.73
C ALA A 38 -19.22 -32.63 -7.68
N LYS A 39 -20.24 -31.87 -7.27
CA LYS A 39 -21.38 -31.53 -8.13
C LYS A 39 -20.95 -30.80 -9.40
N ALA A 40 -20.19 -29.71 -9.28
CA ALA A 40 -19.75 -28.93 -10.44
C ALA A 40 -18.91 -29.74 -11.43
N LEU A 41 -18.06 -30.64 -10.93
CA LEU A 41 -17.25 -31.52 -11.78
C LEU A 41 -18.10 -32.57 -12.50
N ARG A 42 -19.08 -33.18 -11.83
CA ARG A 42 -20.03 -34.14 -12.44
C ARG A 42 -20.90 -33.49 -13.50
N ASP A 43 -21.42 -32.29 -13.22
CA ASP A 43 -22.23 -31.52 -14.16
C ASP A 43 -21.42 -31.20 -15.45
N ALA A 44 -20.09 -31.11 -15.35
CA ALA A 44 -19.18 -30.92 -16.47
C ALA A 44 -18.69 -32.22 -17.14
N GLY A 45 -19.16 -33.39 -16.68
CA GLY A 45 -18.87 -34.71 -17.26
C GLY A 45 -17.62 -35.41 -16.72
N VAL A 46 -17.04 -34.94 -15.61
CA VAL A 46 -15.87 -35.59 -14.97
C VAL A 46 -16.36 -36.72 -14.07
N GLN A 47 -15.70 -37.88 -14.11
CA GLN A 47 -15.95 -38.98 -13.19
C GLN A 47 -15.38 -38.67 -11.82
N VAL A 48 -16.24 -38.64 -10.80
CA VAL A 48 -15.90 -38.23 -9.44
C VAL A 48 -16.26 -39.30 -8.43
N THR A 49 -15.26 -39.80 -7.72
CA THR A 49 -15.42 -40.59 -6.50
C THR A 49 -15.64 -39.64 -5.31
N ASP A 50 -16.74 -39.80 -4.57
CA ASP A 50 -16.96 -39.01 -3.36
C ASP A 50 -15.95 -39.38 -2.27
N VAL A 51 -15.44 -38.38 -1.55
CA VAL A 51 -14.55 -38.59 -0.39
C VAL A 51 -15.17 -39.57 0.62
N ALA A 52 -16.47 -39.47 0.89
CA ALA A 52 -17.17 -40.38 1.81
C ALA A 52 -17.14 -41.85 1.33
N ALA A 53 -17.26 -42.08 0.02
CA ALA A 53 -17.15 -43.42 -0.56
C ALA A 53 -15.72 -43.95 -0.47
N TYR A 54 -14.72 -43.10 -0.72
CA TYR A 54 -13.31 -43.46 -0.59
C TYR A 54 -12.90 -43.78 0.86
N THR A 55 -13.34 -42.96 1.82
CA THR A 55 -13.01 -43.15 3.23
C THR A 55 -13.80 -44.31 3.83
N GLY A 56 -15.05 -44.50 3.40
CA GLY A 56 -16.02 -45.37 4.04
C GLY A 56 -16.64 -44.75 5.30
N SER A 57 -16.45 -43.44 5.51
CA SER A 57 -17.04 -42.69 6.63
C SER A 57 -18.14 -41.77 6.12
N PRO A 58 -19.34 -41.77 6.74
CA PRO A 58 -20.43 -40.89 6.34
C PRO A 58 -20.10 -39.42 6.64
N GLU A 59 -20.78 -38.51 5.93
CA GLU A 59 -20.73 -37.09 6.27
C GLU A 59 -21.51 -36.86 7.57
N ILE A 60 -20.82 -36.41 8.62
CA ILE A 60 -21.38 -36.15 9.96
C ILE A 60 -21.03 -34.73 10.39
N LEU A 61 -21.77 -34.20 11.37
CA LEU A 61 -21.57 -32.84 11.92
C LEU A 61 -21.56 -31.78 10.81
N ASP A 62 -22.52 -31.86 9.89
CA ASP A 62 -22.67 -30.96 8.73
C ASP A 62 -21.41 -30.89 7.85
N GLY A 63 -20.65 -31.97 7.80
CA GLY A 63 -19.46 -32.11 6.97
C GLY A 63 -18.18 -31.52 7.56
N ARG A 64 -18.18 -31.08 8.82
CA ARG A 64 -17.02 -30.48 9.51
C ARG A 64 -15.79 -31.40 9.57
N VAL A 65 -15.99 -32.72 9.58
CA VAL A 65 -14.92 -33.71 9.78
C VAL A 65 -14.67 -34.61 8.57
N LYS A 66 -15.32 -34.35 7.43
CA LYS A 66 -15.37 -35.29 6.30
C LYS A 66 -14.02 -35.62 5.65
N THR A 67 -13.09 -34.67 5.66
CA THR A 67 -11.72 -34.87 5.13
C THR A 67 -10.68 -35.17 6.21
N LEU A 68 -11.03 -35.04 7.49
CA LEU A 68 -10.17 -35.30 8.64
C LEU A 68 -10.07 -36.80 8.93
N HIS A 69 -9.63 -37.56 7.93
CA HIS A 69 -9.63 -39.02 7.95
C HIS A 69 -8.25 -39.59 7.61
N PRO A 70 -7.78 -40.67 8.28
CA PRO A 70 -6.49 -41.30 8.01
C PRO A 70 -6.28 -41.74 6.56
N LYS A 71 -7.32 -42.20 5.86
CA LYS A 71 -7.21 -42.53 4.41
C LYS A 71 -6.90 -41.31 3.52
N ILE A 72 -7.32 -40.11 3.93
CA ILE A 72 -6.98 -38.87 3.21
C ILE A 72 -5.58 -38.45 3.63
N HIS A 73 -5.36 -38.19 4.93
CA HIS A 73 -4.08 -37.67 5.40
C HIS A 73 -2.92 -38.65 5.25
N GLY A 74 -3.15 -39.96 5.37
CA GLY A 74 -2.16 -41.00 5.08
C GLY A 74 -1.81 -41.08 3.59
N GLY A 75 -2.79 -40.86 2.71
CA GLY A 75 -2.55 -40.75 1.26
C GLY A 75 -1.73 -39.52 0.88
N LEU A 76 -1.84 -38.45 1.67
CA LEU A 76 -1.09 -37.20 1.51
C LEU A 76 0.29 -37.21 2.17
N LEU A 77 0.42 -37.78 3.38
CA LEU A 77 1.63 -37.73 4.20
C LEU A 77 2.51 -38.98 4.07
N GLY A 78 2.00 -40.04 3.46
CA GLY A 78 2.75 -41.25 3.18
C GLY A 78 3.94 -40.95 2.26
N ARG A 79 5.16 -41.11 2.79
CA ARG A 79 6.39 -40.91 2.05
C ARG A 79 6.66 -42.12 1.18
N ARG A 80 6.67 -41.93 -0.13
CA ARG A 80 6.73 -43.04 -1.10
C ARG A 80 8.14 -43.55 -1.31
N SER A 81 9.13 -42.73 -0.97
CA SER A 81 10.54 -43.10 -0.92
C SER A 81 10.90 -43.98 0.28
N LEU A 82 10.02 -44.09 1.27
CA LEU A 82 10.26 -44.88 2.49
C LEU A 82 9.40 -46.14 2.49
N SER A 83 10.02 -47.30 2.32
CA SER A 83 9.35 -48.60 2.22
C SER A 83 8.41 -48.89 3.39
N ALA A 84 8.80 -48.55 4.62
CA ALA A 84 7.98 -48.72 5.82
C ALA A 84 6.65 -47.96 5.73
N HIS A 85 6.64 -46.74 5.17
CA HIS A 85 5.40 -45.99 4.99
C HIS A 85 4.52 -46.64 3.92
N VAL A 86 5.11 -47.05 2.79
CA VAL A 86 4.38 -47.73 1.71
C VAL A 86 3.74 -49.02 2.21
N GLU A 87 4.45 -49.80 3.02
CA GLU A 87 3.92 -51.03 3.63
C GLU A 87 2.74 -50.73 4.56
N GLN A 88 2.87 -49.75 5.45
CA GLN A 88 1.79 -49.32 6.33
C GLN A 88 0.56 -48.82 5.56
N MET A 89 0.77 -48.04 4.50
CA MET A 89 -0.30 -47.58 3.62
C MET A 89 -1.05 -48.76 3.00
N ASN A 90 -0.31 -49.75 2.48
CA ASN A 90 -0.91 -50.95 1.88
C ASN A 90 -1.68 -51.78 2.93
N GLN A 91 -1.10 -52.00 4.12
CA GLN A 91 -1.73 -52.74 5.22
C GLN A 91 -3.07 -52.12 5.65
N HIS A 92 -3.20 -50.81 5.58
CA HIS A 92 -4.41 -50.08 5.99
C HIS A 92 -5.32 -49.69 4.81
N GLY A 93 -5.03 -50.17 3.60
CA GLY A 93 -5.83 -49.85 2.40
C GLY A 93 -5.84 -48.35 2.08
N ILE A 94 -4.73 -47.66 2.31
CA ILE A 94 -4.55 -46.23 2.06
C ILE A 94 -3.85 -46.05 0.72
N GLY A 95 -4.58 -45.54 -0.28
CA GLY A 95 -4.00 -45.22 -1.57
C GLY A 95 -3.24 -43.88 -1.55
N PRO A 96 -2.18 -43.73 -2.36
CA PRO A 96 -1.52 -42.44 -2.51
C PRO A 96 -2.47 -41.42 -3.16
N ILE A 97 -2.32 -40.15 -2.76
CA ILE A 97 -2.93 -39.00 -3.43
C ILE A 97 -1.78 -38.16 -4.00
N ASP A 98 -1.80 -37.93 -5.31
CA ASP A 98 -0.69 -37.31 -6.06
C ASP A 98 -0.88 -35.81 -6.25
N VAL A 99 -2.14 -35.37 -6.36
CA VAL A 99 -2.50 -33.96 -6.52
C VAL A 99 -3.54 -33.58 -5.50
N VAL A 100 -3.38 -32.43 -4.86
CA VAL A 100 -4.38 -31.78 -4.04
C VAL A 100 -4.67 -30.40 -4.59
N VAL A 101 -5.94 -30.10 -4.82
CA VAL A 101 -6.41 -28.80 -5.27
C VAL A 101 -7.42 -28.29 -4.26
N VAL A 102 -7.03 -27.31 -3.46
CA VAL A 102 -7.86 -26.77 -2.39
C VAL A 102 -7.66 -25.26 -2.33
N ASN A 103 -8.74 -24.49 -2.49
CA ASN A 103 -8.77 -23.08 -2.08
C ASN A 103 -9.79 -22.92 -0.95
N LEU A 104 -9.40 -22.15 0.07
CA LEU A 104 -10.12 -22.07 1.32
C LEU A 104 -11.45 -21.33 1.16
N TYR A 105 -12.33 -21.51 2.15
CA TYR A 105 -13.56 -20.72 2.24
C TYR A 105 -13.18 -19.23 2.28
N PRO A 106 -13.98 -18.36 1.66
CA PRO A 106 -13.64 -16.95 1.54
C PRO A 106 -13.91 -16.22 2.86
N PHE A 107 -13.27 -16.63 3.96
CA PHE A 107 -13.46 -16.10 5.32
C PHE A 107 -13.30 -14.57 5.33
N GLU A 108 -12.27 -14.05 4.65
CA GLU A 108 -12.03 -12.62 4.44
C GLU A 108 -13.26 -11.92 3.84
N ALA A 109 -13.85 -12.49 2.78
CA ALA A 109 -15.04 -11.93 2.15
C ALA A 109 -16.30 -12.09 3.02
N THR A 110 -16.38 -13.15 3.83
CA THR A 110 -17.48 -13.36 4.78
C THR A 110 -17.47 -12.29 5.86
N ILE A 111 -16.35 -12.07 6.53
CA ILE A 111 -16.24 -11.08 7.61
C ILE A 111 -16.28 -9.62 7.12
N ALA A 112 -16.03 -9.39 5.83
CA ALA A 112 -16.17 -8.08 5.20
C ALA A 112 -17.64 -7.67 4.96
N LYS A 113 -18.60 -8.60 5.06
CA LYS A 113 -20.02 -8.28 4.92
C LYS A 113 -20.52 -7.49 6.14
N PRO A 114 -21.21 -6.35 5.95
CA PRO A 114 -21.69 -5.51 7.06
C PRO A 114 -22.62 -6.23 8.04
N ASP A 115 -23.34 -7.24 7.56
CA ASP A 115 -24.33 -8.03 8.30
C ASP A 115 -23.81 -9.40 8.75
N CYS A 116 -22.51 -9.67 8.62
CA CYS A 116 -21.91 -10.93 9.07
C CYS A 116 -22.11 -11.11 10.58
N ARG A 117 -22.87 -12.14 10.97
CA ARG A 117 -22.99 -12.51 12.39
C ARG A 117 -21.75 -13.24 12.86
N PHE A 118 -21.56 -13.29 14.17
CA PHE A 118 -20.48 -14.07 14.77
C PHE A 118 -20.59 -15.55 14.41
N GLU A 119 -21.79 -16.12 14.46
CA GLU A 119 -22.03 -17.51 14.11
C GLU A 119 -21.65 -17.80 12.65
N ASP A 120 -22.03 -16.91 11.72
CA ASP A 120 -21.71 -17.05 10.30
C ASP A 120 -20.19 -17.05 10.06
N ALA A 121 -19.45 -16.19 10.77
CA ALA A 121 -17.99 -16.19 10.69
C ALA A 121 -17.39 -17.49 11.23
N ILE A 122 -17.86 -17.98 12.39
CA ILE A 122 -17.39 -19.23 12.98
C ILE A 122 -17.65 -20.43 12.07
N GLU A 123 -18.82 -20.52 11.44
CA GLU A 123 -19.12 -21.59 10.48
C GLU A 123 -18.24 -21.54 9.22
N ASN A 124 -17.71 -20.36 8.87
CA ASN A 124 -16.82 -20.20 7.72
C ASN A 124 -15.34 -20.44 8.05
N ILE A 125 -14.99 -20.81 9.29
CA ILE A 125 -13.64 -21.25 9.64
C ILE A 125 -13.43 -22.69 9.15
N ASP A 126 -12.82 -22.82 7.97
CA ASP A 126 -12.40 -24.10 7.41
C ASP A 126 -11.30 -24.78 8.23
N ILE A 127 -11.53 -26.05 8.62
CA ILE A 127 -10.57 -26.92 9.31
C ILE A 127 -9.97 -27.95 8.33
N GLY A 128 -10.80 -28.50 7.45
CA GLY A 128 -10.42 -29.57 6.54
C GLY A 128 -9.48 -29.08 5.45
N GLY A 129 -9.79 -27.93 4.84
CA GLY A 129 -8.98 -27.31 3.79
C GLY A 129 -7.55 -27.04 4.23
N PRO A 130 -7.31 -26.25 5.31
CA PRO A 130 -5.96 -25.98 5.80
C PRO A 130 -5.21 -27.25 6.21
N SER A 131 -5.92 -28.22 6.81
CA SER A 131 -5.32 -29.51 7.20
C SER A 131 -4.82 -30.31 6.00
N MET A 132 -5.62 -30.42 4.93
CA MET A 132 -5.22 -31.09 3.70
C MET A 132 -4.08 -30.35 3.00
N LEU A 133 -4.19 -29.03 2.87
CA LEU A 133 -3.17 -28.17 2.27
C LEU A 133 -1.82 -28.34 2.98
N ARG A 134 -1.78 -28.20 4.31
CA ARG A 134 -0.54 -28.35 5.10
C ARG A 134 0.01 -29.77 5.03
N SER A 135 -0.84 -30.79 4.98
CA SER A 135 -0.43 -32.19 4.83
C SER A 135 0.27 -32.42 3.49
N ALA A 136 -0.35 -31.97 2.39
CA ALA A 136 0.21 -32.09 1.05
C ALA A 136 1.49 -31.26 0.89
N ALA A 137 1.50 -30.01 1.36
CA ALA A 137 2.67 -29.14 1.31
C ALA A 137 3.85 -29.69 2.13
N LYS A 138 3.60 -30.32 3.29
CA LYS A 138 4.65 -31.01 4.07
C LYS A 138 5.27 -32.17 3.29
N ASN A 139 4.48 -32.88 2.49
CA ASN A 139 4.93 -34.02 1.69
C ASN A 139 5.11 -33.69 0.21
N HIS A 140 5.52 -32.45 -0.10
CA HIS A 140 5.66 -31.96 -1.48
C HIS A 140 6.67 -32.74 -2.34
N GLU A 141 7.49 -33.62 -1.76
CA GLU A 141 8.34 -34.52 -2.55
C GLU A 141 7.51 -35.45 -3.43
N ASP A 142 6.36 -35.88 -2.89
CA ASP A 142 5.47 -36.90 -3.43
C ASP A 142 4.11 -36.36 -3.90
N VAL A 143 3.71 -35.16 -3.45
CA VAL A 143 2.39 -34.58 -3.71
C VAL A 143 2.52 -33.20 -4.37
N LEU A 144 1.75 -32.96 -5.44
CA LEU A 144 1.50 -31.63 -6.00
C LEU A 144 0.33 -30.98 -5.26
N VAL A 145 0.53 -29.78 -4.75
CA VAL A 145 -0.51 -29.03 -4.02
C VAL A 145 -0.80 -27.71 -4.71
N LEU A 146 -2.07 -27.39 -4.95
CA LEU A 146 -2.50 -26.16 -5.61
C LEU A 146 -3.52 -25.44 -4.73
N VAL A 147 -3.23 -24.18 -4.43
CA VAL A 147 -4.11 -23.30 -3.63
C VAL A 147 -4.67 -22.13 -4.43
N ASP A 148 -4.12 -21.87 -5.61
CA ASP A 148 -4.39 -20.70 -6.42
C ASP A 148 -4.76 -21.11 -7.85
N PRO A 149 -5.94 -20.72 -8.37
CA PRO A 149 -6.35 -20.99 -9.75
C PRO A 149 -5.35 -20.54 -10.82
N ALA A 150 -4.55 -19.51 -10.54
CA ALA A 150 -3.53 -19.03 -11.48
C ALA A 150 -2.44 -20.08 -11.79
N ASP A 151 -2.28 -21.10 -10.93
CA ASP A 151 -1.30 -22.17 -11.13
C ASP A 151 -1.84 -23.36 -11.95
N TYR A 152 -3.15 -23.44 -12.19
CA TYR A 152 -3.78 -24.66 -12.72
C TYR A 152 -3.24 -25.05 -14.09
N ALA A 153 -3.18 -24.09 -15.02
CA ALA A 153 -2.71 -24.34 -16.38
C ALA A 153 -1.23 -24.79 -16.40
N ARG A 154 -0.34 -24.02 -15.77
CA ARG A 154 1.10 -24.32 -15.77
C ARG A 154 1.44 -25.66 -15.13
N VAL A 155 0.72 -26.03 -14.06
CA VAL A 155 0.93 -27.32 -13.37
C VAL A 155 0.40 -28.45 -14.22
N LEU A 156 -0.79 -28.31 -14.81
CA LEU A 156 -1.34 -29.32 -15.70
C LEU A 156 -0.40 -29.58 -16.90
N ASP A 157 0.15 -28.53 -17.50
CA ASP A 157 1.11 -28.66 -18.60
C ASP A 157 2.41 -29.36 -18.14
N ALA A 158 2.92 -29.01 -16.96
CA ALA A 158 4.10 -29.66 -16.38
C ALA A 158 3.86 -31.14 -16.05
N VAL A 159 2.63 -31.52 -15.70
CA VAL A 159 2.24 -32.91 -15.49
C VAL A 159 2.15 -33.64 -16.83
N LYS A 160 1.41 -33.09 -17.81
CA LYS A 160 1.25 -33.68 -19.16
C LYS A 160 2.59 -33.91 -19.85
N GLY A 161 3.51 -32.96 -19.74
CA GLY A 161 4.85 -33.04 -20.31
C GLY A 161 5.83 -33.89 -19.49
N ASN A 162 5.43 -34.43 -18.33
CA ASN A 162 6.31 -35.08 -17.36
C ASN A 162 7.54 -34.22 -16.97
N THR A 163 7.35 -32.89 -16.92
CA THR A 163 8.38 -31.89 -16.60
C THR A 163 8.23 -31.33 -15.18
N THR A 164 7.45 -32.00 -14.33
CA THR A 164 7.27 -31.60 -12.92
C THR A 164 8.59 -31.70 -12.14
N THR A 165 9.18 -30.55 -11.81
CA THR A 165 10.47 -30.46 -11.10
C THR A 165 10.30 -30.43 -9.58
N ALA A 166 11.37 -30.72 -8.83
CA ALA A 166 11.38 -30.53 -7.37
C ALA A 166 11.21 -29.04 -6.99
N ALA A 167 11.72 -28.12 -7.82
CA ALA A 167 11.57 -26.69 -7.62
C ALA A 167 10.10 -26.26 -7.68
N LEU A 168 9.35 -26.72 -8.69
CA LEU A 168 7.91 -26.45 -8.80
C LEU A 168 7.14 -26.95 -7.57
N ARG A 169 7.44 -28.15 -7.07
CA ARG A 169 6.75 -28.69 -5.88
C ARG A 169 7.04 -27.90 -4.61
N ARG A 170 8.29 -27.47 -4.42
CA ARG A 170 8.69 -26.60 -3.30
C ARG A 170 8.02 -25.23 -3.39
N GLU A 171 7.95 -24.65 -4.58
CA GLU A 171 7.27 -23.38 -4.83
C GLU A 171 5.79 -23.46 -4.46
N LEU A 172 5.10 -24.49 -4.94
CA LEU A 172 3.69 -24.75 -4.63
C LEU A 172 3.46 -24.96 -3.12
N ALA A 173 4.32 -25.72 -2.46
CA ALA A 173 4.26 -25.91 -1.01
C ALA A 173 4.49 -24.61 -0.22
N MET A 174 5.42 -23.77 -0.68
CA MET A 174 5.65 -22.43 -0.12
C MET A 174 4.38 -21.57 -0.24
N LYS A 175 3.75 -21.52 -1.41
CA LYS A 175 2.49 -20.77 -1.62
C LYS A 175 1.39 -21.21 -0.66
N VAL A 176 1.29 -22.51 -0.37
CA VAL A 176 0.34 -23.03 0.62
C VAL A 176 0.58 -22.45 2.01
N PHE A 177 1.81 -22.50 2.51
CA PHE A 177 2.10 -21.99 3.85
C PHE A 177 1.93 -20.46 3.95
N GLN A 178 2.22 -19.71 2.89
CA GLN A 178 1.90 -18.29 2.80
C GLN A 178 0.38 -18.05 2.89
N HIS A 179 -0.40 -18.82 2.13
CA HIS A 179 -1.86 -18.72 2.12
C HIS A 179 -2.48 -19.05 3.49
N THR A 180 -2.06 -20.14 4.14
CA THR A 180 -2.60 -20.53 5.45
C THR A 180 -2.16 -19.58 6.56
N ALA A 181 -0.93 -19.04 6.51
CA ALA A 181 -0.49 -18.02 7.46
C ALA A 181 -1.36 -16.76 7.40
N ARG A 182 -1.82 -16.38 6.19
CA ARG A 182 -2.75 -15.26 6.00
C ARG A 182 -4.10 -15.55 6.62
N TYR A 183 -4.62 -16.72 6.28
CA TYR A 183 -5.92 -17.19 6.72
C TYR A 183 -6.03 -17.21 8.26
N ASP A 184 -5.04 -17.79 8.93
CA ASP A 184 -5.00 -17.85 10.39
C ASP A 184 -4.85 -16.45 11.02
N GLY A 185 -4.08 -15.55 10.39
CA GLY A 185 -3.95 -14.15 10.84
C GLY A 185 -5.28 -13.38 10.78
N LEU A 186 -6.08 -13.58 9.73
CA LEU A 186 -7.40 -12.99 9.59
C LEU A 186 -8.38 -13.52 10.65
N ILE A 187 -8.37 -14.83 10.91
CA ILE A 187 -9.17 -15.45 11.96
C ILE A 187 -8.80 -14.89 13.33
N ALA A 188 -7.50 -14.81 13.64
CA ALA A 188 -7.03 -14.28 14.91
C ALA A 188 -7.46 -12.83 15.14
N ALA A 189 -7.32 -11.97 14.13
CA ALA A 189 -7.76 -10.58 14.19
C ALA A 189 -9.28 -10.45 14.40
N TYR A 190 -10.07 -11.26 13.69
CA TYR A 190 -11.53 -11.30 13.87
C TYR A 190 -11.92 -11.75 15.28
N LEU A 191 -11.33 -12.83 15.79
CA LEU A 191 -11.64 -13.34 17.13
C LEU A 191 -11.21 -12.37 18.24
N GLU A 192 -10.10 -11.65 18.07
CA GLU A 192 -9.70 -10.60 19.02
C GLU A 192 -10.73 -9.47 19.08
N LYS A 193 -11.27 -9.05 17.92
CA LYS A 193 -12.36 -8.06 17.83
C LYS A 193 -13.58 -8.50 18.66
N GLN A 194 -13.98 -9.76 18.51
CA GLN A 194 -15.12 -10.32 19.24
C GLN A 194 -14.85 -10.45 20.74
N ALA A 195 -13.68 -10.94 21.12
CA ALA A 195 -13.30 -11.11 22.53
C ALA A 195 -13.23 -9.78 23.30
N ARG A 196 -12.89 -8.68 22.63
CA ARG A 196 -12.83 -7.34 23.21
C ARG A 196 -14.16 -6.57 23.11
N GLY A 197 -15.19 -7.14 22.49
CA GLY A 197 -16.53 -6.55 22.40
C GLY A 197 -16.65 -5.34 21.48
N GLY A 198 -15.75 -5.19 20.49
CA GLY A 198 -15.74 -4.02 19.61
C GLY A 198 -14.50 -3.92 18.74
N GLU A 199 -14.34 -2.79 18.05
CA GLU A 199 -13.18 -2.55 17.19
C GLU A 199 -11.87 -2.53 17.99
N VAL A 200 -10.84 -3.15 17.39
CA VAL A 200 -9.50 -3.24 17.97
C VAL A 200 -8.56 -2.51 17.04
N LYS A 201 -8.23 -1.28 17.42
CA LYS A 201 -7.35 -0.42 16.62
C LYS A 201 -5.92 -0.96 16.55
N PHE A 202 -5.34 -1.29 17.70
CA PHE A 202 -4.01 -1.89 17.78
C PHE A 202 -4.13 -3.31 18.32
N PRO A 203 -4.01 -4.35 17.48
CA PRO A 203 -4.17 -5.73 17.90
C PRO A 203 -3.01 -6.18 18.78
N THR A 204 -3.27 -7.20 19.60
CA THR A 204 -2.22 -7.82 20.45
C THR A 204 -1.14 -8.47 19.58
N VAL A 205 -1.53 -9.00 18.41
CA VAL A 205 -0.62 -9.55 17.40
C VAL A 205 -0.88 -8.84 16.07
N LEU A 206 0.06 -8.00 15.64
CA LEU A 206 -0.01 -7.32 14.35
C LEU A 206 0.50 -8.25 13.24
N SER A 207 -0.44 -8.81 12.46
CA SER A 207 -0.13 -9.67 11.32
C SER A 207 -0.27 -8.89 10.01
N LEU A 208 0.86 -8.52 9.40
CA LEU A 208 0.92 -7.81 8.12
C LEU A 208 1.40 -8.76 7.02
N GLN A 209 0.78 -8.68 5.85
CA GLN A 209 1.24 -9.39 4.66
C GLN A 209 1.30 -8.47 3.46
N PHE A 210 2.43 -8.52 2.77
CA PHE A 210 2.66 -7.80 1.53
C PHE A 210 3.21 -8.76 0.48
N GLU A 211 2.91 -8.47 -0.78
CA GLU A 211 3.38 -9.24 -1.92
C GLU A 211 4.55 -8.56 -2.58
N LEU A 212 5.59 -9.32 -2.91
CA LEU A 212 6.73 -8.78 -3.66
C LEU A 212 6.24 -8.37 -5.05
N ALA A 213 6.36 -7.08 -5.36
CA ALA A 213 6.04 -6.55 -6.68
C ALA A 213 7.27 -6.53 -7.59
N GLU A 214 8.42 -6.08 -7.07
CA GLU A 214 9.67 -5.98 -7.82
C GLU A 214 10.89 -6.01 -6.88
N THR A 215 11.95 -6.69 -7.28
CA THR A 215 13.28 -6.51 -6.67
C THR A 215 13.95 -5.29 -7.27
N LEU A 216 14.39 -4.36 -6.44
CA LEU A 216 14.99 -3.10 -6.89
C LEU A 216 16.48 -3.26 -7.12
N ARG A 217 17.05 -2.37 -7.96
CA ARG A 217 18.49 -2.37 -8.25
C ARG A 217 19.35 -2.27 -6.99
N TYR A 218 18.92 -1.45 -6.04
CA TYR A 218 19.49 -1.26 -4.70
C TYR A 218 18.44 -0.59 -3.79
N GLY A 219 18.75 -0.48 -2.50
CA GLY A 219 17.96 0.26 -1.50
C GLY A 219 18.14 1.77 -1.62
N GLU A 220 18.28 2.49 -0.50
CA GLU A 220 18.60 3.93 -0.57
C GLU A 220 19.97 4.19 -1.19
N ASN A 221 20.94 3.30 -0.92
CA ASN A 221 22.32 3.40 -1.37
C ASN A 221 22.74 2.15 -2.20
N PRO A 222 23.69 2.29 -3.16
CA PRO A 222 24.07 1.21 -4.08
C PRO A 222 24.54 -0.11 -3.43
N HIS A 223 25.09 -0.06 -2.21
CA HIS A 223 25.57 -1.24 -1.50
C HIS A 223 24.47 -1.99 -0.73
N GLN A 224 23.26 -1.42 -0.66
CA GLN A 224 22.10 -2.03 0.00
C GLN A 224 21.21 -2.70 -1.05
N GLN A 225 20.71 -3.90 -0.77
CA GLN A 225 19.67 -4.51 -1.61
C GLN A 225 18.31 -3.87 -1.29
N GLY A 226 17.42 -3.82 -2.29
CA GLY A 226 16.08 -3.23 -2.15
C GLY A 226 15.01 -4.07 -2.83
N ALA A 227 13.77 -3.94 -2.36
CA ALA A 227 12.60 -4.58 -2.93
C ALA A 227 11.37 -3.71 -2.66
N PHE A 228 10.40 -3.76 -3.57
CA PHE A 228 9.12 -3.09 -3.45
C PHE A 228 8.02 -4.13 -3.24
N TYR A 229 7.25 -3.95 -2.18
CA TYR A 229 6.14 -4.81 -1.78
C TYR A 229 4.81 -4.04 -1.81
N ARG A 230 3.71 -4.74 -2.08
CA ARG A 230 2.35 -4.19 -2.18
C ARG A 230 1.40 -4.88 -1.22
N GLU A 231 0.45 -4.13 -0.67
CA GLU A 231 -0.68 -4.70 0.06
C GLU A 231 -1.64 -5.39 -0.91
N ARG A 232 -2.26 -6.48 -0.46
CA ARG A 232 -3.38 -7.08 -1.19
C ARG A 232 -4.62 -6.19 -1.00
N HIS A 233 -5.33 -5.92 -2.09
CA HIS A 233 -6.64 -5.22 -2.09
C HIS A 233 -6.62 -3.72 -1.73
N SER A 234 -5.48 -3.02 -1.87
CA SER A 234 -5.48 -1.56 -1.78
C SER A 234 -6.17 -0.95 -3.00
N ASN A 235 -7.25 -0.19 -2.76
CA ASN A 235 -8.02 0.51 -3.80
C ASN A 235 -7.79 2.03 -3.78
N GLU A 236 -6.97 2.53 -2.85
CA GLU A 236 -6.62 3.94 -2.80
C GLU A 236 -5.63 4.29 -3.92
N PRO A 237 -5.89 5.33 -4.74
CA PRO A 237 -4.93 5.82 -5.72
C PRO A 237 -3.61 6.17 -5.05
N SER A 238 -2.58 5.44 -5.44
CA SER A 238 -1.30 5.38 -4.75
C SER A 238 -0.18 5.03 -5.72
N VAL A 239 1.06 5.35 -5.34
CA VAL A 239 2.24 4.93 -6.11
C VAL A 239 2.32 3.41 -6.20
N SER A 240 1.86 2.70 -5.17
CA SER A 240 1.90 1.25 -5.15
C SER A 240 0.97 0.63 -6.20
N GLY A 241 -0.22 1.19 -6.41
CA GLY A 241 -1.16 0.76 -7.47
C GLY A 241 -0.85 1.30 -8.87
N GLY A 242 0.12 2.20 -9.01
CA GLY A 242 0.40 2.90 -10.27
C GLY A 242 0.98 2.01 -11.38
N LYS A 243 0.67 2.37 -12.63
CA LYS A 243 1.18 1.75 -13.85
C LYS A 243 2.33 2.57 -14.43
N ILE A 244 3.50 1.95 -14.59
CA ILE A 244 4.65 2.56 -15.26
C ILE A 244 4.42 2.52 -16.78
N LEU A 245 4.36 3.68 -17.41
CA LEU A 245 4.09 3.82 -18.86
C LEU A 245 5.33 4.00 -19.72
N HIS A 246 6.44 4.42 -19.13
CA HIS A 246 7.70 4.74 -19.81
C HIS A 246 8.86 4.84 -18.82
N GLY A 247 10.09 4.78 -19.34
CA GLY A 247 11.32 5.09 -18.61
C GLY A 247 12.07 3.88 -18.09
N LYS A 248 13.11 4.16 -17.30
CA LYS A 248 13.90 3.15 -16.57
C LYS A 248 13.08 2.53 -15.44
N ALA A 249 13.55 1.41 -14.88
CA ALA A 249 13.00 0.89 -13.62
C ALA A 249 13.06 1.95 -12.51
N MET A 250 12.06 1.95 -11.63
CA MET A 250 12.00 2.82 -10.45
C MET A 250 13.06 2.38 -9.43
N SER A 251 13.81 3.34 -8.87
CA SER A 251 14.68 3.07 -7.72
C SER A 251 13.91 3.15 -6.40
N TYR A 252 14.52 2.70 -5.30
CA TYR A 252 13.96 2.87 -3.95
C TYR A 252 13.61 4.34 -3.65
N ASN A 253 14.54 5.26 -3.92
CA ASN A 253 14.34 6.68 -3.69
C ASN A 253 13.27 7.27 -4.61
N ASN A 254 13.12 6.74 -5.84
CA ASN A 254 12.03 7.18 -6.72
C ASN A 254 10.66 6.80 -6.13
N PHE A 255 10.50 5.60 -5.55
CA PHE A 255 9.26 5.23 -4.88
C PHE A 255 8.96 6.12 -3.68
N LEU A 256 9.98 6.42 -2.86
CA LEU A 256 9.84 7.30 -1.69
C LEU A 256 9.42 8.72 -2.10
N ASP A 257 10.14 9.32 -3.05
CA ASP A 257 9.87 10.68 -3.53
C ASP A 257 8.53 10.76 -4.26
N ALA A 258 8.18 9.74 -5.05
CA ALA A 258 6.89 9.66 -5.73
C ALA A 258 5.73 9.62 -4.73
N ASN A 259 5.87 8.85 -3.65
CA ASN A 259 4.83 8.75 -2.63
C ASN A 259 4.63 10.09 -1.92
N SER A 260 5.70 10.75 -1.53
CA SER A 260 5.61 12.08 -0.91
C SER A 260 5.05 13.14 -1.84
N ALA A 261 5.35 13.06 -3.14
CA ALA A 261 4.79 13.99 -4.14
C ALA A 261 3.29 13.77 -4.30
N LEU A 262 2.87 12.53 -4.47
CA LEU A 262 1.46 12.16 -4.70
C LEU A 262 0.59 12.47 -3.49
N GLU A 263 1.02 12.11 -2.27
CA GLU A 263 0.25 12.35 -1.06
C GLU A 263 0.08 13.85 -0.76
N LEU A 264 1.05 14.69 -1.16
CA LEU A 264 0.95 16.14 -1.01
C LEU A 264 -0.05 16.75 -1.99
N VAL A 265 -0.03 16.38 -3.27
CA VAL A 265 -1.01 16.95 -4.24
C VAL A 265 -2.44 16.46 -3.99
N LYS A 266 -2.62 15.34 -3.28
CA LYS A 266 -3.92 14.84 -2.80
C LYS A 266 -4.56 15.72 -1.72
N GLU A 267 -3.85 16.69 -1.15
CA GLU A 267 -4.41 17.68 -0.19
C GLU A 267 -5.27 18.77 -0.87
N TYR A 268 -5.25 18.86 -2.20
CA TYR A 268 -5.85 19.95 -2.96
C TYR A 268 -6.93 19.47 -3.93
N ASP A 269 -8.05 20.18 -3.92
CA ASP A 269 -9.10 20.05 -4.92
C ASP A 269 -8.80 20.89 -6.17
N GLU A 270 -8.03 21.97 -6.05
CA GLU A 270 -7.58 22.81 -7.16
C GLU A 270 -6.49 22.10 -7.98
N THR A 271 -6.22 22.55 -9.22
CA THR A 271 -5.11 21.99 -10.00
C THR A 271 -3.78 22.29 -9.30
N ALA A 272 -3.10 21.24 -8.85
CA ALA A 272 -1.94 21.32 -7.99
C ALA A 272 -0.77 20.49 -8.53
N VAL A 273 0.44 21.01 -8.29
CA VAL A 273 1.71 20.35 -8.56
C VAL A 273 2.60 20.42 -7.33
N ALA A 274 3.29 19.31 -7.04
CA ALA A 274 4.39 19.25 -6.10
C ALA A 274 5.65 18.71 -6.79
N ILE A 275 6.78 19.35 -6.53
CA ILE A 275 8.10 18.91 -6.96
C ILE A 275 8.86 18.50 -5.70
N ILE A 276 9.21 17.22 -5.61
CA ILE A 276 9.91 16.60 -4.49
C ILE A 276 11.34 16.27 -4.88
N LYS A 277 12.25 16.41 -3.93
CA LYS A 277 13.61 15.86 -4.00
C LYS A 277 14.05 15.42 -2.61
N HIS A 278 14.47 14.16 -2.47
CA HIS A 278 14.90 13.61 -1.18
C HIS A 278 13.84 13.77 -0.08
N ASN A 279 12.63 13.32 -0.39
CA ASN A 279 11.49 13.23 0.51
C ASN A 279 10.96 14.58 1.03
N ASN A 280 11.39 15.70 0.43
CA ASN A 280 10.97 17.06 0.78
C ASN A 280 10.55 17.84 -0.47
N PRO A 281 9.53 18.70 -0.39
CA PRO A 281 9.18 19.58 -1.50
C PRO A 281 10.24 20.66 -1.69
N CYS A 282 10.65 20.87 -2.94
CA CYS A 282 11.38 22.05 -3.36
C CYS A 282 10.47 23.11 -3.99
N GLY A 283 9.25 22.73 -4.37
CA GLY A 283 8.24 23.68 -4.85
C GLY A 283 6.86 23.05 -4.94
N VAL A 284 5.83 23.83 -4.58
CA VAL A 284 4.42 23.44 -4.65
C VAL A 284 3.63 24.63 -5.14
N ALA A 285 2.68 24.40 -6.04
CA ALA A 285 1.80 25.47 -6.49
C ALA A 285 0.44 24.97 -6.98
N LEU A 286 -0.51 25.90 -6.97
CA LEU A 286 -1.83 25.82 -7.56
C LEU A 286 -1.88 26.68 -8.83
N GLY A 287 -2.72 26.30 -9.79
CA GLY A 287 -2.93 27.05 -11.02
C GLY A 287 -4.29 26.75 -11.65
N ALA A 288 -4.67 27.50 -12.70
CA ALA A 288 -5.85 27.17 -13.49
C ALA A 288 -5.60 25.93 -14.38
N THR A 289 -4.34 25.71 -14.76
CA THR A 289 -3.93 24.60 -15.64
C THR A 289 -2.72 23.85 -15.06
N PRO A 290 -2.49 22.58 -15.48
CA PRO A 290 -1.31 21.81 -15.09
C PRO A 290 -0.02 22.58 -15.38
N VAL A 291 0.13 23.16 -16.57
CA VAL A 291 1.34 23.90 -16.95
C VAL A 291 1.60 25.11 -16.06
N GLU A 292 0.56 25.88 -15.73
CA GLU A 292 0.68 27.05 -14.86
C GLU A 292 1.13 26.65 -13.45
N SER A 293 0.51 25.62 -12.88
CA SER A 293 0.90 25.09 -11.57
C SER A 293 2.34 24.54 -11.56
N TYR A 294 2.77 23.88 -12.64
CA TYR A 294 4.14 23.37 -12.75
C TYR A 294 5.17 24.50 -12.81
N VAL A 295 4.96 25.50 -13.67
CA VAL A 295 5.89 26.63 -13.82
C VAL A 295 6.03 27.37 -12.49
N LYS A 296 4.91 27.66 -11.81
CA LYS A 296 4.92 28.28 -10.47
C LYS A 296 5.66 27.44 -9.44
N ALA A 297 5.44 26.13 -9.39
CA ALA A 297 6.14 25.26 -8.45
C ALA A 297 7.66 25.22 -8.73
N ARG A 298 8.06 25.17 -10.01
CA ARG A 298 9.48 25.19 -10.42
C ARG A 298 10.18 26.48 -10.01
N GLU A 299 9.50 27.61 -10.08
CA GLU A 299 10.05 28.93 -9.71
C GLU A 299 10.36 29.09 -8.21
N THR A 300 9.84 28.22 -7.34
CA THR A 300 10.19 28.24 -5.90
C THR A 300 11.68 27.97 -5.67
N ASP A 301 12.22 26.90 -6.25
CA ASP A 301 13.65 26.54 -6.21
C ASP A 301 14.02 25.77 -7.49
N PRO A 302 14.31 26.46 -8.61
CA PRO A 302 14.55 25.84 -9.90
C PRO A 302 15.82 24.97 -9.92
N VAL A 303 16.79 25.30 -9.06
CA VAL A 303 18.04 24.52 -8.91
C VAL A 303 17.73 23.17 -8.28
N SER A 304 16.94 23.14 -7.21
CA SER A 304 16.54 21.89 -6.56
C SER A 304 15.52 21.11 -7.38
N ALA A 305 14.67 21.77 -8.17
CA ALA A 305 13.72 21.11 -9.08
C ALA A 305 14.40 20.27 -10.18
N PHE A 306 15.65 20.57 -10.54
CA PHE A 306 16.44 19.77 -11.47
C PHE A 306 16.66 18.35 -10.92
N GLY A 307 16.20 17.35 -11.67
CA GLY A 307 16.22 15.93 -11.26
C GLY A 307 15.19 15.59 -10.19
N GLY A 308 14.19 16.43 -9.99
CA GLY A 308 13.10 16.19 -9.04
C GLY A 308 12.10 15.13 -9.52
N VAL A 309 11.18 14.79 -8.62
CA VAL A 309 10.00 13.98 -8.86
C VAL A 309 8.78 14.89 -8.82
N ILE A 310 7.97 14.86 -9.87
CA ILE A 310 6.82 15.75 -10.04
C ILE A 310 5.54 14.95 -9.89
N ALA A 311 4.61 15.40 -9.04
CA ALA A 311 3.25 14.90 -9.01
C ALA A 311 2.27 15.99 -9.46
N PHE A 312 1.29 15.59 -10.26
CA PHE A 312 0.09 16.37 -10.60
C PHE A 312 -1.13 15.71 -9.97
N ASN A 313 -2.12 16.49 -9.53
CA ASN A 313 -3.44 15.95 -9.17
C ASN A 313 -4.47 15.99 -10.33
N ARG A 314 -4.01 16.34 -11.54
CA ARG A 314 -4.80 16.40 -12.78
C ARG A 314 -4.04 15.73 -13.92
N ILE A 315 -4.77 15.40 -14.98
CA ILE A 315 -4.17 14.86 -16.22
C ILE A 315 -3.14 15.85 -16.75
N VAL A 316 -1.96 15.34 -17.11
CA VAL A 316 -0.89 16.15 -17.70
C VAL A 316 -1.20 16.40 -19.17
N ASP A 317 -1.25 17.68 -19.55
CA ASP A 317 -1.48 18.14 -20.91
C ASP A 317 -0.17 18.39 -21.68
N MET A 318 -0.28 18.66 -22.98
CA MET A 318 0.86 18.93 -23.86
C MET A 318 1.68 20.15 -23.42
N ALA A 319 1.04 21.18 -22.88
CA ALA A 319 1.74 22.39 -22.46
C ALA A 319 2.65 22.08 -21.25
N ALA A 320 2.15 21.36 -20.26
CA ALA A 320 2.92 20.91 -19.12
C ALA A 320 4.03 19.94 -19.56
N ALA A 321 3.73 19.01 -20.49
CA ALA A 321 4.72 18.08 -21.02
C ALA A 321 5.93 18.79 -21.64
N LYS A 322 5.71 19.84 -22.46
CA LYS A 322 6.80 20.63 -23.07
C LYS A 322 7.66 21.34 -22.02
N GLU A 323 7.05 21.93 -21.00
CA GLU A 323 7.79 22.55 -19.91
C GLU A 323 8.61 21.52 -19.13
N ILE A 324 8.06 20.33 -18.87
CA ILE A 324 8.79 19.24 -18.20
C ILE A 324 9.98 18.78 -19.05
N THR A 325 9.79 18.55 -20.36
CA THR A 325 10.86 18.05 -21.23
C THR A 325 11.96 19.10 -21.51
N SER A 326 11.73 20.37 -21.18
CA SER A 326 12.76 21.41 -21.23
C SER A 326 13.84 21.24 -20.15
N THR A 327 13.59 20.45 -19.11
CA THR A 327 14.53 20.22 -17.99
C THR A 327 14.79 18.72 -17.77
N PHE A 328 15.69 18.42 -16.83
CA PHE A 328 15.90 17.04 -16.38
C PHE A 328 14.97 16.75 -15.20
N VAL A 329 14.19 15.66 -15.32
CA VAL A 329 13.22 15.18 -14.33
C VAL A 329 13.36 13.66 -14.24
N GLU A 330 13.31 13.11 -13.03
CA GLU A 330 13.46 11.66 -12.81
C GLU A 330 12.14 10.91 -13.00
N VAL A 331 11.05 11.45 -12.44
CA VAL A 331 9.72 10.82 -12.41
C VAL A 331 8.62 11.88 -12.54
N VAL A 332 7.58 11.57 -13.32
CA VAL A 332 6.30 12.31 -13.32
C VAL A 332 5.18 11.34 -12.94
N ILE A 333 4.42 11.68 -11.92
CA ILE A 333 3.23 10.95 -11.46
C ILE A 333 1.98 11.79 -11.73
N ALA A 334 0.95 11.17 -12.29
CA ALA A 334 -0.33 11.84 -12.53
C ALA A 334 -1.49 10.84 -12.56
N PRO A 335 -2.75 11.31 -12.43
CA PRO A 335 -3.94 10.49 -12.64
C PRO A 335 -4.01 9.89 -14.05
N GLY A 336 -3.38 10.58 -15.01
CA GLY A 336 -3.30 10.19 -16.40
C GLY A 336 -2.51 11.23 -17.21
N PHE A 337 -2.30 10.93 -18.49
CA PHE A 337 -1.60 11.79 -19.44
C PHE A 337 -2.45 11.89 -20.71
N ALA A 338 -2.58 13.09 -21.27
CA ALA A 338 -3.12 13.22 -22.63
C ALA A 338 -2.20 12.47 -23.62
N GLU A 339 -2.77 11.93 -24.71
CA GLU A 339 -2.01 11.09 -25.65
C GLU A 339 -0.81 11.82 -26.26
N ASP A 340 -1.01 13.08 -26.63
CA ASP A 340 0.02 13.94 -27.20
C ASP A 340 1.07 14.33 -26.15
N ALA A 341 0.66 14.63 -24.92
CA ALA A 341 1.54 14.88 -23.78
C ALA A 341 2.42 13.66 -23.46
N LEU A 342 1.84 12.46 -23.47
CA LEU A 342 2.54 11.20 -23.28
C LEU A 342 3.60 10.98 -24.37
N ALA A 343 3.26 11.28 -25.63
CA ALA A 343 4.21 11.20 -26.75
C ALA A 343 5.39 12.16 -26.59
N GLU A 344 5.13 13.41 -26.16
CA GLU A 344 6.18 14.40 -25.89
C GLU A 344 7.10 13.95 -24.74
N LEU A 345 6.53 13.52 -23.61
CA LEU A 345 7.29 13.06 -22.45
C LEU A 345 8.16 11.83 -22.77
N LYS A 346 7.66 10.92 -23.61
CA LYS A 346 8.39 9.71 -24.05
C LYS A 346 9.65 10.00 -24.86
N ARG A 347 9.84 11.23 -25.37
CA ARG A 347 11.10 11.66 -26.02
C ARG A 347 12.27 11.62 -25.04
N LYS A 348 12.04 11.78 -23.74
CA LYS A 348 13.06 11.60 -22.70
C LYS A 348 13.14 10.12 -22.34
N LYS A 349 14.12 9.41 -22.92
CA LYS A 349 14.30 7.95 -22.77
C LYS A 349 14.24 7.46 -21.32
N ASP A 350 14.81 8.22 -20.40
CA ASP A 350 15.00 7.80 -19.00
C ASP A 350 13.91 8.29 -18.06
N LEU A 351 13.04 9.21 -18.50
CA LEU A 351 11.98 9.79 -17.69
C LEU A 351 10.93 8.72 -17.34
N ARG A 352 10.65 8.54 -16.05
CA ARG A 352 9.66 7.58 -15.58
C ARG A 352 8.29 8.23 -15.52
N LEU A 353 7.31 7.60 -16.16
CA LEU A 353 5.93 8.09 -16.19
C LEU A 353 5.05 7.11 -15.43
N LEU A 354 4.45 7.56 -14.33
CA LEU A 354 3.59 6.76 -13.48
C LEU A 354 2.15 7.26 -13.56
N GLU A 355 1.25 6.42 -14.05
CA GLU A 355 -0.19 6.67 -14.06
C GLU A 355 -0.83 6.00 -12.84
N VAL A 356 -1.52 6.77 -12.00
CA VAL A 356 -2.15 6.27 -10.76
C VAL A 356 -3.68 6.22 -10.84
N GLY A 357 -4.26 6.58 -11.98
CA GLY A 357 -5.71 6.68 -12.16
C GLY A 357 -6.35 7.86 -11.41
N PRO A 358 -7.68 8.04 -11.53
CA PRO A 358 -8.39 9.14 -10.88
C PRO A 358 -8.16 9.19 -9.38
N LEU A 359 -7.79 10.36 -8.85
CA LEU A 359 -7.62 10.53 -7.40
C LEU A 359 -8.99 10.59 -6.73
N THR A 360 -9.12 9.89 -5.60
CA THR A 360 -10.34 9.85 -4.80
C THR A 360 -10.35 10.94 -3.75
N LYS A 361 -11.53 11.48 -3.44
CA LYS A 361 -11.70 12.51 -2.40
C LYS A 361 -11.63 11.96 -0.97
N GLY A 362 -12.02 10.69 -0.78
CA GLY A 362 -11.94 10.01 0.52
C GLY A 362 -10.54 9.44 0.73
N LYS A 363 -9.87 9.87 1.80
CA LYS A 363 -8.64 9.22 2.29
C LYS A 363 -9.06 8.01 3.12
N GLN A 364 -8.46 6.85 2.86
CA GLN A 364 -8.76 5.66 3.66
C GLN A 364 -7.96 5.69 4.96
N ASP A 365 -8.61 5.30 6.06
CA ASP A 365 -7.93 5.05 7.31
C ASP A 365 -6.84 3.99 7.10
N GLY A 366 -5.73 4.15 7.79
CA GLY A 366 -4.58 3.26 7.65
C GLY A 366 -3.46 3.65 8.59
N PHE A 367 -2.50 2.74 8.73
CA PHE A 367 -1.35 2.95 9.58
C PHE A 367 -0.16 3.53 8.81
N ASP A 368 0.55 4.45 9.45
CA ASP A 368 1.94 4.77 9.14
C ASP A 368 2.85 3.90 10.03
N LEU A 369 3.80 3.20 9.40
CA LEU A 369 4.64 2.21 10.06
C LEU A 369 6.11 2.62 9.93
N LYS A 370 6.83 2.66 11.06
CA LYS A 370 8.27 2.94 11.05
C LYS A 370 9.03 1.80 11.71
N LYS A 371 9.97 1.23 10.94
CA LYS A 371 10.82 0.15 11.42
C LYS A 371 11.83 0.68 12.44
N LEU A 372 11.94 -0.01 13.57
CA LEU A 372 13.02 0.17 14.54
C LEU A 372 13.90 -1.09 14.55
N VAL A 373 15.16 -0.94 14.99
CA VAL A 373 15.99 -2.13 15.27
C VAL A 373 15.29 -2.96 16.33
N GLY A 374 14.96 -4.21 16.00
CA GLY A 374 14.23 -5.12 16.89
C GLY A 374 12.73 -4.87 17.05
N GLY A 375 12.17 -3.79 16.48
CA GLY A 375 10.76 -3.42 16.74
C GLY A 375 10.07 -2.70 15.58
N LEU A 376 8.83 -2.27 15.81
CA LEU A 376 7.99 -1.51 14.87
C LEU A 376 7.15 -0.54 15.68
N ILE A 377 7.11 0.73 15.28
CA ILE A 377 6.11 1.69 15.79
C ILE A 377 5.05 1.92 14.72
N VAL A 378 3.80 2.03 15.18
CA VAL A 378 2.61 2.09 14.33
C VAL A 378 1.74 3.22 14.86
N GLN A 379 1.27 4.07 13.95
CA GLN A 379 0.40 5.20 14.26
C GLN A 379 -0.61 5.39 13.13
N ASP A 380 -1.66 6.17 13.36
CA ASP A 380 -2.55 6.60 12.27
C ASP A 380 -1.77 7.42 11.22
N ARG A 381 -2.19 7.33 9.96
CA ARG A 381 -1.81 8.35 8.96
C ARG A 381 -2.25 9.72 9.45
N ASP A 382 -1.41 10.74 9.25
CA ASP A 382 -1.81 12.12 9.52
C ASP A 382 -2.79 12.61 8.43
N LEU A 383 -4.08 12.46 8.71
CA LEU A 383 -5.18 12.91 7.85
C LEU A 383 -5.83 14.21 8.35
N GLY A 384 -5.22 14.89 9.34
CA GLY A 384 -5.76 16.13 9.90
C GLY A 384 -5.97 17.22 8.86
N VAL A 385 -7.11 17.91 8.94
CA VAL A 385 -7.53 19.01 8.06
C VAL A 385 -8.18 20.11 8.89
N LEU A 386 -7.88 21.37 8.56
CA LEU A 386 -8.59 22.53 9.11
C LEU A 386 -9.73 22.90 8.16
N ALA A 387 -10.98 22.78 8.61
CA ALA A 387 -12.16 23.02 7.78
C ALA A 387 -12.38 24.51 7.47
N ASP A 388 -12.23 25.37 8.47
CA ASP A 388 -12.35 26.82 8.33
C ASP A 388 -11.29 27.54 9.17
N LEU A 389 -10.34 28.21 8.51
CA LEU A 389 -9.29 28.98 9.17
C LEU A 389 -9.84 30.25 9.85
N ARG A 390 -10.99 30.77 9.43
CA ARG A 390 -11.58 31.99 10.01
C ARG A 390 -12.26 31.73 11.35
N ALA A 391 -12.63 30.48 11.62
CA ALA A 391 -13.15 30.05 12.91
C ALA A 391 -12.04 29.86 13.97
N LEU A 392 -10.76 29.94 13.57
CA LEU A 392 -9.62 29.75 14.47
C LEU A 392 -9.26 31.03 15.25
N THR A 393 -8.53 30.84 16.35
CA THR A 393 -8.08 31.93 17.20
C THR A 393 -7.03 32.79 16.51
N VAL A 394 -7.27 34.11 16.48
CA VAL A 394 -6.31 35.13 16.03
C VAL A 394 -5.93 36.01 17.22
N PRO A 395 -4.86 35.68 17.97
CA PRO A 395 -4.53 36.35 19.23
C PRO A 395 -3.89 37.74 19.05
N THR A 396 -3.37 38.05 17.86
CA THR A 396 -2.77 39.35 17.53
C THR A 396 -3.82 40.44 17.32
N VAL A 397 -3.40 41.69 17.46
CA VAL A 397 -4.20 42.89 17.19
C VAL A 397 -4.55 42.97 15.69
N ARG A 398 -3.56 42.83 14.81
CA ARG A 398 -3.80 42.77 13.36
C ARG A 398 -4.49 41.45 13.00
N LYS A 399 -5.56 41.55 12.21
CA LYS A 399 -6.27 40.40 11.65
C LYS A 399 -5.75 40.07 10.24
N PRO A 400 -5.72 38.78 9.84
CA PRO A 400 -5.32 38.41 8.49
C PRO A 400 -6.27 38.96 7.43
N THR A 401 -5.74 39.30 6.25
CA THR A 401 -6.51 39.60 5.05
C THR A 401 -7.02 38.31 4.38
N ASP A 402 -7.91 38.44 3.40
CA ASP A 402 -8.42 37.29 2.64
C ASP A 402 -7.29 36.55 1.89
N ASP A 403 -6.35 37.28 1.30
CA ASP A 403 -5.16 36.72 0.66
C ASP A 403 -4.25 36.01 1.66
N GLU A 404 -4.07 36.55 2.86
CA GLU A 404 -3.29 35.89 3.91
C GLU A 404 -3.97 34.63 4.42
N TYR A 405 -5.30 34.62 4.56
CA TYR A 405 -6.04 33.39 4.87
C TYR A 405 -5.85 32.32 3.78
N ALA A 406 -5.94 32.70 2.51
CA ALA A 406 -5.73 31.79 1.39
C ALA A 406 -4.30 31.24 1.35
N ALA A 407 -3.30 32.11 1.56
CA ALA A 407 -1.89 31.73 1.63
C ALA A 407 -1.60 30.82 2.84
N CYS A 408 -2.17 31.11 4.02
CA CYS A 408 -2.02 30.28 5.21
C CYS A 408 -2.66 28.90 5.04
N SER A 409 -3.85 28.84 4.42
CA SER A 409 -4.52 27.56 4.13
C SER A 409 -3.67 26.67 3.21
N PHE A 410 -3.11 27.25 2.15
CA PHE A 410 -2.17 26.59 1.27
C PHE A 410 -0.88 26.17 2.01
N ALA A 411 -0.21 27.11 2.68
CA ALA A 411 1.07 26.87 3.34
C ALA A 411 0.96 25.82 4.45
N TRP A 412 -0.16 25.79 5.19
CA TRP A 412 -0.43 24.80 6.24
C TRP A 412 -0.45 23.37 5.69
N LYS A 413 -1.17 23.15 4.59
CA LYS A 413 -1.22 21.85 3.89
C LYS A 413 0.16 21.45 3.37
N VAL A 414 0.96 22.37 2.82
CA VAL A 414 2.35 22.07 2.43
C VAL A 414 3.18 21.68 3.65
N CYS A 415 3.09 22.45 4.74
CA CYS A 415 3.91 22.30 5.94
C CYS A 415 3.79 20.91 6.57
N LYS A 416 2.58 20.34 6.56
CA LYS A 416 2.29 18.96 6.98
C LYS A 416 3.12 17.87 6.28
N HIS A 417 3.57 18.13 5.06
CA HIS A 417 4.34 17.17 4.26
C HIS A 417 5.84 17.44 4.23
N VAL A 418 6.32 18.44 4.97
CA VAL A 418 7.75 18.78 5.08
C VAL A 418 8.34 18.17 6.36
N LYS A 419 9.58 17.70 6.29
CA LYS A 419 10.27 17.15 7.47
C LYS A 419 10.50 18.21 8.54
N SER A 420 10.28 17.85 9.80
CA SER A 420 10.33 18.76 10.94
C SER A 420 11.76 19.10 11.40
N ASN A 421 12.01 20.29 11.94
CA ASN A 421 11.07 21.43 12.04
C ASN A 421 10.86 22.08 10.66
N ALA A 422 9.61 22.29 10.27
CA ALA A 422 9.27 22.82 8.96
C ALA A 422 8.75 24.26 9.03
N ILE A 423 9.24 25.10 8.10
CA ILE A 423 8.76 26.46 7.87
C ILE A 423 8.49 26.66 6.38
N ILE A 424 7.28 27.11 6.04
CA ILE A 424 6.87 27.38 4.66
C ILE A 424 6.56 28.85 4.51
N TYR A 425 7.28 29.54 3.62
CA TYR A 425 6.90 30.86 3.15
C TYR A 425 6.06 30.71 1.89
N ALA A 426 4.94 31.41 1.83
CA ALA A 426 4.04 31.31 0.69
C ALA A 426 3.27 32.59 0.42
N LYS A 427 2.81 32.71 -0.81
CA LYS A 427 1.69 33.58 -1.22
C LYS A 427 0.51 32.68 -1.61
N PRO A 428 -0.68 33.22 -1.93
CA PRO A 428 -1.83 32.39 -2.31
C PRO A 428 -1.47 31.38 -3.41
N GLY A 429 -1.54 30.09 -3.06
CA GLY A 429 -1.31 28.99 -4.00
C GLY A 429 0.11 28.80 -4.51
N GLN A 430 1.17 29.40 -3.94
CA GLN A 430 2.55 29.15 -4.38
C GLN A 430 3.53 29.26 -3.23
N THR A 431 4.39 28.25 -3.08
CA THR A 431 5.53 28.31 -2.15
C THR A 431 6.57 29.31 -2.63
N VAL A 432 7.12 30.09 -1.70
CA VAL A 432 8.17 31.07 -1.95
C VAL A 432 9.51 30.61 -1.38
N GLY A 433 9.49 29.98 -0.20
CA GLY A 433 10.68 29.44 0.44
C GLY A 433 10.31 28.30 1.39
N ILE A 434 11.16 27.28 1.48
CA ILE A 434 10.90 26.08 2.27
C ILE A 434 12.12 25.79 3.15
N GLY A 435 11.93 25.89 4.47
CA GLY A 435 12.90 25.52 5.48
C GLY A 435 12.56 24.14 6.05
N ALA A 436 13.21 23.10 5.54
CA ALA A 436 12.91 21.71 5.88
C ALA A 436 13.95 21.11 6.85
N GLY A 437 13.48 20.28 7.79
CA GLY A 437 14.29 19.28 8.49
C GLY A 437 15.30 19.81 9.51
N GLN A 438 15.12 21.00 10.06
CA GLN A 438 16.10 21.57 11.01
C GLN A 438 15.80 21.19 12.46
N MET A 439 16.86 20.98 13.24
CA MET A 439 16.78 20.74 14.68
C MET A 439 16.27 21.98 15.43
N SER A 440 16.60 23.17 14.93
CA SER A 440 16.17 24.46 15.46
C SER A 440 15.14 25.11 14.54
N ARG A 441 14.03 25.62 15.10
CA ARG A 441 12.95 26.22 14.31
C ARG A 441 13.36 27.54 13.67
N VAL A 442 14.15 28.37 14.36
CA VAL A 442 14.64 29.64 13.79
C VAL A 442 15.58 29.39 12.60
N ASP A 443 16.29 28.26 12.57
CA ASP A 443 17.11 27.89 11.41
C ASP A 443 16.25 27.52 10.21
N SER A 444 15.09 26.87 10.41
CA SER A 444 14.11 26.67 9.34
C SER A 444 13.54 28.00 8.81
N VAL A 445 13.28 28.97 9.69
CA VAL A 445 12.85 30.33 9.29
C VAL A 445 13.91 30.99 8.40
N LYS A 446 15.16 30.99 8.85
CA LYS A 446 16.30 31.54 8.10
C LYS A 446 16.53 30.81 6.79
N LEU A 447 16.41 29.48 6.78
CA LEU A 447 16.57 28.65 5.58
C LEU A 447 15.48 28.94 4.54
N ALA A 448 14.22 29.09 4.97
CA ALA A 448 13.13 29.46 4.07
C ALA A 448 13.38 30.82 3.41
N ALA A 449 13.84 31.82 4.18
CA ALA A 449 14.23 33.12 3.66
C ALA A 449 15.41 33.03 2.68
N MET A 450 16.47 32.32 3.06
CA MET A 450 17.68 32.12 2.25
C MET A 450 17.37 31.43 0.91
N LYS A 451 16.44 30.48 0.90
CA LYS A 451 16.07 29.72 -0.29
C LYS A 451 15.15 30.48 -1.24
N ALA A 452 14.47 31.52 -0.79
CA ALA A 452 13.49 32.22 -1.60
C ALA A 452 14.10 32.82 -2.87
N GLN A 453 13.55 32.45 -4.02
CA GLN A 453 13.91 33.01 -5.33
C GLN A 453 12.94 34.11 -5.81
N MET A 454 11.95 34.41 -4.99
CA MET A 454 10.91 35.42 -5.23
C MET A 454 10.84 36.39 -4.04
N PRO A 455 10.25 37.60 -4.22
CA PRO A 455 10.06 38.54 -3.13
C PRO A 455 9.30 37.92 -1.94
N VAL A 456 9.91 37.94 -0.75
CA VAL A 456 9.31 37.44 0.50
C VAL A 456 8.37 38.46 1.14
N LYS A 457 8.61 39.76 0.92
CA LYS A 457 7.80 40.83 1.51
C LYS A 457 6.32 40.67 1.13
N GLY A 458 5.45 40.59 2.14
CA GLY A 458 4.00 40.37 1.95
C GLY A 458 3.58 38.90 1.93
N CYS A 459 4.52 37.96 2.02
CA CYS A 459 4.19 36.53 2.15
C CYS A 459 3.73 36.19 3.57
N VAL A 460 3.18 34.99 3.71
CA VAL A 460 2.84 34.37 5.00
C VAL A 460 3.83 33.27 5.36
N MET A 461 3.84 32.87 6.62
CA MET A 461 4.62 31.75 7.14
C MET A 461 3.72 30.69 7.78
N ALA A 462 3.89 29.43 7.41
CA ALA A 462 3.33 28.29 8.16
C ALA A 462 4.44 27.56 8.93
N SER A 463 4.12 27.12 10.14
CA SER A 463 5.02 26.40 11.03
C SER A 463 4.36 25.11 11.54
N ASP A 464 5.00 23.96 11.31
CA ASP A 464 4.43 22.63 11.63
C ASP A 464 4.18 22.41 13.13
N ALA A 465 4.95 23.08 13.97
CA ALA A 465 4.74 23.17 15.41
C ALA A 465 4.87 24.60 15.94
N PHE A 466 4.63 24.77 17.23
CA PHE A 466 4.67 26.08 17.87
C PHE A 466 6.07 26.68 17.88
N PHE A 467 6.16 28.02 17.98
CA PHE A 467 7.42 28.72 18.19
C PHE A 467 7.82 28.68 19.68
N PRO A 468 9.00 28.13 20.02
CA PRO A 468 9.44 28.05 21.41
C PRO A 468 9.89 29.41 21.97
N PHE A 469 10.36 30.31 21.10
CA PHE A 469 10.85 31.65 21.44
C PHE A 469 10.42 32.65 20.36
N ARG A 470 10.52 33.96 20.67
CA ARG A 470 10.17 35.04 19.74
C ARG A 470 11.12 35.19 18.56
N ASP A 471 12.33 34.65 18.64
CA ASP A 471 13.40 34.77 17.63
C ASP A 471 12.97 34.33 16.23
N GLY A 472 12.13 33.27 16.13
CA GLY A 472 11.56 32.85 14.86
C GLY A 472 10.61 33.87 14.24
N LEU A 473 9.87 34.63 15.05
CA LEU A 473 8.96 35.68 14.59
C LEU A 473 9.74 36.94 14.22
N ASP A 474 10.74 37.31 15.02
CA ASP A 474 11.63 38.43 14.72
C ASP A 474 12.34 38.20 13.38
N ALA A 475 12.90 37.01 13.15
CA ALA A 475 13.54 36.66 11.88
C ALA A 475 12.56 36.60 10.69
N ALA A 476 11.31 36.17 10.91
CA ALA A 476 10.27 36.18 9.88
C ALA A 476 9.86 37.61 9.50
N ALA A 477 9.75 38.51 10.50
CA ALA A 477 9.46 39.92 10.28
C ALA A 477 10.57 40.62 9.49
N GLU A 478 11.84 40.36 9.82
CA GLU A 478 13.00 40.86 9.06
C GLU A 478 12.97 40.43 7.59
N ALA A 479 12.48 39.22 7.30
CA ALA A 479 12.29 38.72 5.93
C ALA A 479 11.05 39.34 5.23
N GLY A 480 10.18 40.04 5.95
CA GLY A 480 9.00 40.72 5.42
C GLY A 480 7.72 39.88 5.43
N ILE A 481 7.64 38.84 6.28
CA ILE A 481 6.42 38.06 6.49
C ILE A 481 5.35 38.91 7.19
N THR A 482 4.10 38.78 6.75
CA THR A 482 2.97 39.60 7.22
C THR A 482 1.94 38.83 8.04
N ALA A 483 1.85 37.52 7.86
CA ALA A 483 1.01 36.64 8.67
C ALA A 483 1.67 35.29 8.96
N VAL A 484 1.27 34.67 10.08
CA VAL A 484 1.81 33.38 10.54
C VAL A 484 0.67 32.45 10.93
N ILE A 485 0.75 31.19 10.52
CA ILE A 485 -0.11 30.11 11.01
C ILE A 485 0.75 29.06 11.73
N GLN A 486 0.37 28.74 12.96
CA GLN A 486 1.05 27.77 13.82
C GLN A 486 0.06 27.10 14.78
N PRO A 487 0.42 26.00 15.47
CA PRO A 487 -0.50 25.39 16.43
C PRO A 487 -0.77 26.23 17.68
N GLY A 488 0.26 26.91 18.20
CA GLY A 488 0.24 27.41 19.58
C GLY A 488 0.42 26.28 20.62
N GLY A 489 0.24 26.62 21.90
CA GLY A 489 0.38 25.72 23.03
C GLY A 489 1.72 25.83 23.78
N SER A 490 2.54 26.85 23.49
CA SER A 490 3.76 27.12 24.26
C SER A 490 3.43 27.87 25.55
N ILE A 491 4.17 27.60 26.62
CA ILE A 491 4.17 28.45 27.83
C ILE A 491 4.61 29.90 27.52
N ARG A 492 5.27 30.10 26.37
CA ARG A 492 5.76 31.39 25.87
C ARG A 492 4.90 31.97 24.75
N ASP A 493 3.70 31.45 24.50
CA ASP A 493 2.82 31.96 23.44
C ASP A 493 2.57 33.48 23.58
N ALA A 494 2.42 33.99 24.81
CA ALA A 494 2.24 35.43 25.03
C ALA A 494 3.45 36.26 24.54
N GLU A 495 4.68 35.76 24.71
CA GLU A 495 5.91 36.41 24.23
C GLU A 495 5.95 36.43 22.70
N VAL A 496 5.57 35.30 22.08
CA VAL A 496 5.54 35.11 20.63
C VAL A 496 4.45 35.96 19.96
N VAL A 497 3.24 36.03 20.55
CA VAL A 497 2.14 36.88 20.09
C VAL A 497 2.54 38.36 20.20
N LYS A 498 3.16 38.75 21.31
CA LYS A 498 3.66 40.12 21.50
C LYS A 498 4.68 40.51 20.42
N ALA A 499 5.60 39.61 20.07
CA ALA A 499 6.56 39.87 18.99
C ALA A 499 5.85 40.06 17.64
N ALA A 500 4.83 39.24 17.34
CA ALA A 500 4.03 39.44 16.13
C ALA A 500 3.29 40.79 16.12
N ASP A 501 2.73 41.22 17.26
CA ASP A 501 2.12 42.55 17.38
C ASP A 501 3.14 43.69 17.22
N GLU A 502 4.33 43.58 17.82
CA GLU A 502 5.44 44.54 17.69
C GLU A 502 5.86 44.72 16.22
N HIS A 503 5.78 43.66 15.41
CA HIS A 503 6.09 43.68 13.97
C HIS A 503 4.87 43.90 13.06
N GLY A 504 3.68 44.12 13.63
CA GLY A 504 2.45 44.32 12.85
C GLY A 504 2.04 43.10 12.02
N MET A 505 2.34 41.89 12.50
CA MET A 505 2.00 40.62 11.87
C MET A 505 0.67 40.07 12.39
N ALA A 506 -0.07 39.35 11.54
CA ALA A 506 -1.23 38.58 11.98
C ALA A 506 -0.79 37.16 12.39
N MET A 507 -1.41 36.58 13.41
CA MET A 507 -1.15 35.19 13.82
C MET A 507 -2.44 34.38 13.88
N ILE A 508 -2.43 33.16 13.35
CA ILE A 508 -3.51 32.17 13.46
C ILE A 508 -3.01 30.99 14.29
N LEU A 509 -3.75 30.61 15.34
CA LEU A 509 -3.47 29.44 16.16
C LEU A 509 -4.41 28.29 15.79
N THR A 510 -3.85 27.15 15.36
CA THR A 510 -4.63 26.01 14.84
C THR A 510 -4.98 24.97 15.91
N GLY A 511 -4.22 24.90 17.00
CA GLY A 511 -4.31 23.81 17.98
C GLY A 511 -3.90 22.43 17.44
N MET A 512 -3.42 22.34 16.20
CA MET A 512 -3.09 21.09 15.51
C MET A 512 -1.62 21.11 15.08
N ARG A 513 -0.84 20.09 15.44
CA ARG A 513 0.59 19.98 15.09
C ARG A 513 0.81 18.87 14.07
N HIS A 514 1.64 19.11 13.07
CA HIS A 514 1.97 18.16 12.00
C HIS A 514 3.46 17.81 11.95
N PHE A 515 3.99 17.16 13.00
CA PHE A 515 5.38 16.71 12.97
C PHE A 515 5.59 15.53 12.00
N ARG A 516 6.67 15.59 11.23
CA ARG A 516 7.05 14.55 10.27
C ARG A 516 8.56 14.30 10.32
N HIS A 517 8.92 13.08 10.66
CA HIS A 517 10.30 12.58 10.68
C HIS A 517 10.47 11.50 9.62
#